data_AF-A0A387BTL1-F1
#
_entry.id   AF-A0A387BTL1-F1
#
_cell.length_a   1.000
_cell.length_b   1.000
_cell.length_c   1.000
_cell.angle_alpha   90.00
_cell.angle_beta   90.00
_cell.angle_gamma   90.00
#
_symmetry.space_group_name_H-M   'P 1'
#
loop_
_entity.id
_entity.type
_entity.pdbx_description
1 polymer ?
#
loop_
_entity_poly.entity_id
_entity_poly.type
_entity_poly.pdbx_seq_one_letter_code
_entity_poly.pdbx_strand_id
1 'polypeptide(L)'
;MAKSPTVIEVRDVSKKFTIRKDNSLKERLVTFGRSGRRYKEEFWALHEVDLTIEAGTTIGLIGHNGSGKSTLLKVIGGILDPTSGSVAHRGRVAALLELGAGFHPDLTGRENVFLNASILGLSQAETEERFDEIVKFSGIGKFIDTQVKFYSSGMYVRLAFAVAVHTDPDILLVDEVLAVGDEAFQRKCLDKIRAFQREGRTIVLVTHNLGQVMELCDRAVLLNQGSVVIDGDPHAAVEQFRTILEGRRRKEDEAADIPVYTGPRTVAARAYANGRGTEEAVQAGDELIVEVDLDTDQPTDDWQIAVQIDNVQGLPVIGTSMKWLDVHAGTLDGPRRIKFVLKDARFGEGRYFVNVSIMSWDGIHLHDWPQACSFKAPYHPDAYGVMYAESEFANDDLTRIPVRGELNTEQNKASGPSRSA
;
A
#
# COMPACT_ATOMS: atom_id res chain seq x y z
N MET A 1 6.41 22.17 21.20
CA MET A 1 5.79 20.85 21.47
C MET A 1 6.90 19.92 21.95
N ALA A 2 6.69 19.18 23.04
CA ALA A 2 7.66 18.18 23.48
C ALA A 2 7.74 17.06 22.44
N LYS A 3 8.96 16.64 22.07
CA LYS A 3 9.16 15.56 21.10
C LYS A 3 8.61 14.26 21.70
N SER A 4 7.71 13.57 20.99
CA SER A 4 7.19 12.26 21.42
C SER A 4 8.34 11.29 21.70
N PRO A 5 8.25 10.44 22.73
CA PRO A 5 9.35 9.55 23.09
C PRO A 5 9.54 8.47 22.02
N THR A 6 10.80 8.08 21.77
CA THR A 6 11.13 6.91 20.93
C THR A 6 10.69 5.62 21.62
N VAL A 7 9.92 4.80 20.90
CA VAL A 7 9.39 3.51 21.37
C VAL A 7 9.97 2.31 20.62
N ILE A 8 10.49 2.48 19.41
CA ILE A 8 11.30 1.48 18.70
C ILE A 8 12.57 2.15 18.23
N GLU A 9 13.70 1.51 18.47
CA GLU A 9 15.01 1.95 18.04
C GLU A 9 15.79 0.76 17.46
N VAL A 10 16.11 0.87 16.17
CA VAL A 10 16.90 -0.07 15.39
C VAL A 10 18.20 0.65 15.05
N ARG A 11 19.35 0.09 15.47
CA ARG A 11 20.68 0.68 15.26
C ARG A 11 21.62 -0.29 14.57
N ASP A 12 22.17 0.11 13.43
CA ASP A 12 23.16 -0.64 12.65
C ASP A 12 22.77 -2.11 12.40
N VAL A 13 21.48 -2.39 12.21
CA VAL A 13 20.98 -3.77 12.16
C VAL A 13 21.28 -4.41 10.82
N SER A 14 22.02 -5.51 10.86
CA SER A 14 22.22 -6.39 9.72
C SER A 14 21.74 -7.79 10.04
N LYS A 15 21.13 -8.47 9.06
CA LYS A 15 20.66 -9.84 9.21
C LYS A 15 21.13 -10.69 8.04
N LYS A 16 21.97 -11.67 8.36
CA LYS A 16 22.46 -12.68 7.42
C LYS A 16 21.75 -13.99 7.62
N PHE A 17 21.34 -14.61 6.53
CA PHE A 17 20.86 -15.98 6.50
C PHE A 17 21.84 -16.86 5.73
N THR A 18 21.92 -18.12 6.16
CA THR A 18 22.68 -19.16 5.47
C THR A 18 21.70 -20.12 4.84
N ILE A 19 21.67 -20.17 3.52
CA ILE A 19 20.96 -21.22 2.79
C ILE A 19 21.91 -22.43 2.71
N ARG A 20 21.48 -23.53 3.33
CA ARG A 20 22.07 -24.84 3.08
C ARG A 20 21.14 -25.54 2.10
N LYS A 21 21.58 -25.76 0.87
CA LYS A 21 20.91 -26.74 0.01
C LYS A 21 21.15 -28.10 0.66
N ASP A 22 20.11 -28.64 1.30
CA ASP A 22 20.22 -29.95 1.94
C ASP A 22 20.38 -31.02 0.86
N ASN A 23 21.63 -31.42 0.70
CA ASN A 23 22.01 -32.72 0.18
C ASN A 23 21.40 -33.78 1.10
N SER A 24 20.53 -34.64 0.56
CA SER A 24 19.84 -35.75 1.22
C SER A 24 20.72 -36.45 2.28
N LEU A 25 20.11 -36.99 3.35
CA LEU A 25 20.81 -37.82 4.36
C LEU A 25 21.69 -38.92 3.74
N LYS A 26 21.32 -39.42 2.55
CA LYS A 26 22.13 -40.37 1.76
C LYS A 26 23.46 -39.77 1.29
N GLU A 27 23.48 -38.51 0.88
CA GLU A 27 24.65 -37.83 0.35
C GLU A 27 25.66 -37.47 1.46
N ARG A 28 25.17 -37.14 2.67
CA ARG A 28 26.00 -36.91 3.88
C ARG A 28 26.76 -38.17 4.31
N LEU A 29 26.21 -39.35 4.01
CA LEU A 29 26.81 -40.65 4.33
C LEU A 29 27.84 -41.07 3.26
N VAL A 30 27.59 -40.74 1.98
CA VAL A 30 28.51 -41.04 0.86
C VAL A 30 29.75 -40.13 0.84
N THR A 31 29.70 -38.92 1.40
CA THR A 31 30.83 -37.96 1.31
C THR A 31 31.78 -37.91 2.51
N PHE A 32 31.73 -38.86 3.46
CA PHE A 32 32.73 -39.05 4.54
C PHE A 32 33.33 -37.73 5.10
N GLY A 33 32.46 -36.78 5.45
CA GLY A 33 32.86 -35.52 6.10
C GLY A 33 33.73 -34.54 5.28
N ARG A 34 34.02 -34.79 4.00
CA ARG A 34 34.94 -33.94 3.20
C ARG A 34 34.27 -33.01 2.17
N SER A 35 32.97 -33.15 1.90
CA SER A 35 32.27 -32.30 0.91
C SER A 35 31.18 -31.38 1.48
N GLY A 36 30.94 -31.37 2.80
CA GLY A 36 29.90 -30.53 3.44
C GLY A 36 30.14 -29.01 3.40
N ARG A 37 31.21 -28.56 2.73
CA ARG A 37 31.57 -27.14 2.53
C ARG A 37 31.13 -26.57 1.19
N ARG A 38 30.61 -27.37 0.25
CA ARG A 38 30.61 -26.96 -1.17
C ARG A 38 29.45 -26.10 -1.66
N TYR A 39 28.38 -25.90 -0.88
CA TYR A 39 27.30 -24.97 -1.27
C TYR A 39 26.63 -24.34 -0.04
N LYS A 40 27.34 -23.41 0.60
CA LYS A 40 26.77 -22.49 1.59
C LYS A 40 26.56 -21.16 0.89
N GLU A 41 25.31 -20.81 0.59
CA GLU A 41 25.00 -19.51 0.03
C GLU A 41 24.58 -18.60 1.18
N GLU A 42 25.29 -17.49 1.36
CA GLU A 42 24.96 -16.49 2.37
C GLU A 42 24.21 -15.35 1.69
N PHE A 43 23.05 -14.98 2.25
CA PHE A 43 22.31 -13.81 1.78
C PHE A 43 22.07 -12.85 2.94
N TRP A 44 22.28 -11.56 2.68
CA TRP A 44 21.97 -10.48 3.60
C TRP A 44 20.55 -9.99 3.33
N ALA A 45 19.66 -10.21 4.30
CA ALA A 45 18.28 -9.73 4.23
C ALA A 45 18.14 -8.28 4.72
N LEU A 46 19.01 -7.87 5.64
CA LEU A 46 19.14 -6.51 6.15
C LEU A 46 20.62 -6.14 6.20
N HIS A 47 20.94 -4.89 5.89
CA HIS A 47 22.29 -4.36 5.88
C HIS A 47 22.32 -2.95 6.45
N GLU A 48 22.90 -2.82 7.65
CA GLU A 48 23.16 -1.56 8.35
C GLU A 48 21.91 -0.66 8.41
N VAL A 49 20.81 -1.23 8.90
CA VAL A 49 19.53 -0.54 9.02
C VAL A 49 19.48 0.27 10.31
N ASP A 50 19.25 1.58 10.16
CA ASP A 50 18.88 2.49 11.24
C ASP A 50 17.42 2.93 11.08
N LEU A 51 16.66 2.86 12.17
CA LEU A 51 15.25 3.29 12.20
C LEU A 51 14.83 3.65 13.62
N THR A 52 14.23 4.83 13.80
CA THR A 52 13.66 5.27 15.08
C THR A 52 12.19 5.60 14.92
N ILE A 53 11.34 5.05 15.79
CA ILE A 53 9.89 5.24 15.75
C ILE A 53 9.43 5.88 17.06
N GLU A 54 8.75 7.01 16.96
CA GLU A 54 8.15 7.75 18.06
C GLU A 54 6.77 7.21 18.43
N ALA A 55 6.42 7.31 19.72
CA ALA A 55 5.11 6.90 20.23
C ALA A 55 3.96 7.57 19.48
N GLY A 56 2.94 6.77 19.14
CA GLY A 56 1.72 7.24 18.47
C GLY A 56 1.87 7.47 16.98
N THR A 57 3.01 7.10 16.39
CA THR A 57 3.25 7.22 14.94
C THR A 57 2.80 5.94 14.24
N THR A 58 2.08 6.09 13.12
CA THR A 58 1.83 5.01 12.16
C THR A 58 2.85 5.09 11.04
N ILE A 59 3.64 4.02 10.87
CA ILE A 59 4.67 3.94 9.84
C ILE A 59 4.34 2.88 8.82
N GLY A 60 4.37 3.24 7.54
CA GLY A 60 4.29 2.31 6.42
C GLY A 60 5.68 1.79 6.04
N LEU A 61 5.93 0.49 6.15
CA LEU A 61 7.15 -0.13 5.65
C LEU A 61 6.89 -0.72 4.26
N ILE A 62 7.43 -0.05 3.23
CA ILE A 62 7.22 -0.38 1.83
C ILE A 62 8.51 -0.88 1.16
N GLY A 63 8.37 -1.50 -0.01
CA GLY A 63 9.49 -2.06 -0.77
C GLY A 63 9.09 -3.31 -1.54
N HIS A 64 9.93 -3.72 -2.48
CA HIS A 64 9.66 -4.88 -3.33
C HIS A 64 9.71 -6.21 -2.54
N ASN A 65 9.30 -7.31 -3.17
CA ASN A 65 9.41 -8.65 -2.57
C ASN A 65 10.87 -9.04 -2.40
N GLY A 66 11.25 -9.43 -1.18
CA GLY A 66 12.65 -9.71 -0.83
C GLY A 66 13.47 -8.46 -0.49
N SER A 67 12.85 -7.28 -0.28
CA SER A 67 13.59 -6.08 0.15
C SER A 67 14.00 -6.09 1.63
N GLY A 68 13.53 -7.06 2.42
CA GLY A 68 13.83 -7.18 3.85
C GLY A 68 12.68 -6.83 4.81
N LYS A 69 11.50 -6.40 4.32
CA LYS A 69 10.36 -5.94 5.16
C LYS A 69 9.99 -6.91 6.29
N SER A 70 9.60 -8.14 5.96
CA SER A 70 9.22 -9.14 6.96
C SER A 70 10.41 -9.55 7.84
N THR A 71 11.66 -9.47 7.35
CA THR A 71 12.84 -9.68 8.19
C THR A 71 12.97 -8.56 9.21
N LEU A 72 12.85 -7.29 8.81
CA LEU A 72 12.91 -6.14 9.71
C LEU A 72 11.79 -6.21 10.76
N LEU A 73 10.54 -6.52 10.36
CA LEU A 73 9.45 -6.67 11.32
C LEU A 73 9.69 -7.82 12.30
N LYS A 74 10.21 -8.96 11.85
CA LYS A 74 10.55 -10.08 12.75
C LYS A 74 11.68 -9.71 13.72
N VAL A 75 12.64 -8.90 13.30
CA VAL A 75 13.69 -8.39 14.19
C VAL A 75 13.12 -7.38 15.19
N ILE A 76 12.25 -6.45 14.75
CA ILE A 76 11.55 -5.51 15.63
C ILE A 76 10.68 -6.24 16.65
N GLY A 77 9.96 -7.28 16.23
CA GLY A 77 9.09 -8.08 17.08
C GLY A 77 9.82 -9.09 17.97
N GLY A 78 11.15 -9.16 17.93
CA GLY A 78 11.95 -10.10 18.74
C GLY A 78 11.81 -11.57 18.33
N ILE A 79 11.26 -11.86 17.15
CA ILE A 79 11.15 -13.21 16.60
C ILE A 79 12.50 -13.69 16.05
N LEU A 80 13.29 -12.76 15.50
CA LEU A 80 14.61 -13.03 14.97
C LEU A 80 15.65 -12.10 15.60
N ASP A 81 16.72 -12.67 16.14
CA ASP A 81 17.88 -11.86 16.55
C ASP A 81 18.60 -11.29 15.33
N PRO A 82 19.09 -10.04 15.38
CA PRO A 82 19.95 -9.50 14.35
C PRO A 82 21.29 -10.27 14.31
N THR A 83 21.99 -10.26 13.17
CA THR A 83 23.36 -10.78 13.08
C THR A 83 24.37 -9.81 13.67
N SER A 84 24.13 -8.51 13.50
CA SER A 84 24.86 -7.40 14.11
C SER A 84 23.92 -6.22 14.32
N GLY A 85 24.32 -5.27 15.17
CA GLY A 85 23.48 -4.15 15.58
C GLY A 85 22.56 -4.51 16.74
N SER A 86 21.60 -3.65 17.03
CA SER A 86 20.68 -3.83 18.16
C SER A 86 19.29 -3.29 17.87
N VAL A 87 18.29 -3.92 18.49
CA VAL A 87 16.92 -3.41 18.52
C VAL A 87 16.45 -3.28 19.95
N ALA A 88 15.85 -2.13 20.26
CA ALA A 88 15.19 -1.87 21.52
C ALA A 88 13.76 -1.39 21.28
N HIS A 89 12.84 -1.82 22.13
CA HIS A 89 11.46 -1.35 22.13
C HIS A 89 10.95 -1.07 23.55
N ARG A 90 9.96 -0.18 23.69
CA ARG A 90 9.31 0.14 24.96
C ARG A 90 7.81 -0.12 24.86
N GLY A 91 7.30 -0.95 25.75
CA GLY A 91 5.89 -1.34 25.80
C GLY A 91 5.64 -2.77 25.30
N ARG A 92 4.36 -3.18 25.31
CA ARG A 92 3.90 -4.48 24.82
C ARG A 92 3.79 -4.44 23.30
N VAL A 93 4.48 -5.36 22.62
CA VAL A 93 4.42 -5.54 21.17
C VAL A 93 3.42 -6.64 20.83
N ALA A 94 2.44 -6.33 19.99
CA ALA A 94 1.65 -7.35 19.30
C ALA A 94 2.09 -7.44 17.84
N ALA A 95 2.62 -8.59 17.45
CA ALA A 95 3.07 -8.82 16.08
C ALA A 95 2.12 -9.74 15.32
N LEU A 96 1.37 -9.19 14.36
CA LEU A 96 0.51 -9.92 13.44
C LEU A 96 1.31 -10.49 12.25
N LEU A 97 2.51 -11.01 12.53
CA LEU A 97 3.45 -11.54 11.53
C LEU A 97 3.18 -13.01 11.21
N GLU A 98 2.82 -13.76 12.25
CA GLU A 98 2.55 -15.20 12.18
C GLU A 98 1.23 -15.43 12.89
N LEU A 99 0.13 -14.94 12.29
CA LEU A 99 -1.20 -15.09 12.87
C LEU A 99 -1.48 -16.55 13.20
N GLY A 100 -1.86 -16.80 14.45
CA GLY A 100 -2.15 -18.14 14.95
C GLY A 100 -0.90 -18.95 15.31
N ALA A 101 0.30 -18.37 15.22
CA ALA A 101 1.47 -18.95 15.87
C ALA A 101 1.15 -19.14 17.37
N GLY A 102 1.31 -20.38 17.83
CA GLY A 102 0.90 -20.80 19.17
C GLY A 102 -0.51 -21.38 19.27
N PHE A 103 -1.31 -21.40 18.21
CA PHE A 103 -2.53 -22.21 18.19
C PHE A 103 -2.17 -23.69 18.12
N HIS A 104 -2.84 -24.49 18.93
CA HIS A 104 -2.74 -25.94 18.94
C HIS A 104 -3.94 -26.55 18.19
N PRO A 105 -3.70 -27.40 17.17
CA PRO A 105 -4.75 -27.91 16.27
C PRO A 105 -5.80 -28.77 16.98
N ASP A 106 -5.40 -29.48 18.05
CA ASP A 106 -6.31 -30.33 18.83
C ASP A 106 -7.07 -29.61 19.93
N LEU A 107 -6.73 -28.35 20.21
CA LEU A 107 -7.47 -27.52 21.17
C LEU A 107 -8.65 -26.82 20.47
N THR A 108 -9.70 -26.55 21.23
CA THR A 108 -10.85 -25.73 20.80
C THR A 108 -10.43 -24.28 20.53
N GLY A 109 -11.24 -23.53 19.79
CA GLY A 109 -11.03 -22.10 19.61
C GLY A 109 -10.93 -21.36 20.95
N ARG A 110 -11.79 -21.70 21.91
CA ARG A 110 -11.75 -21.16 23.28
C ARG A 110 -10.40 -21.39 23.94
N GLU A 111 -9.93 -22.63 24.01
CA GLU A 111 -8.64 -22.96 24.61
C GLU A 111 -7.47 -22.27 23.88
N ASN A 112 -7.58 -22.13 22.56
CA ASN A 112 -6.61 -21.40 21.75
C ASN A 112 -6.59 -19.89 22.02
N VAL A 113 -7.75 -19.27 22.33
CA VAL A 113 -7.81 -17.87 22.79
C VAL A 113 -6.97 -17.70 24.06
N PHE A 114 -7.17 -18.57 25.06
CA PHE A 114 -6.41 -18.51 26.31
C PHE A 114 -4.92 -18.78 26.11
N LEU A 115 -4.57 -19.81 25.33
CA LEU A 115 -3.18 -20.13 25.02
C LEU A 115 -2.48 -18.97 24.31
N ASN A 116 -3.07 -18.43 23.25
CA ASN A 116 -2.44 -17.37 22.46
C ASN A 116 -2.40 -16.04 23.21
N ALA A 117 -3.45 -15.70 23.97
CA ALA A 117 -3.44 -14.53 24.85
C ALA A 117 -2.30 -14.58 25.88
N SER A 118 -2.05 -15.76 26.47
CA SER A 118 -0.94 -15.94 27.41
C SER A 118 0.44 -15.76 26.75
N ILE A 119 0.62 -16.24 25.52
CA ILE A 119 1.84 -16.05 24.73
C ILE A 119 2.07 -14.56 24.44
N LEU A 120 0.99 -13.81 24.20
CA LEU A 120 1.00 -12.37 23.98
C LEU A 120 1.04 -11.54 25.27
N GLY A 121 1.20 -12.19 26.43
CA GLY A 121 1.44 -11.53 27.72
C GLY A 121 0.19 -11.08 28.47
N LEU A 122 -0.99 -11.62 28.15
CA LEU A 122 -2.18 -11.47 28.98
C LEU A 122 -2.22 -12.50 30.11
N SER A 123 -2.64 -12.05 31.29
CA SER A 123 -3.06 -12.95 32.35
C SER A 123 -4.38 -13.65 32.01
N GLN A 124 -4.68 -14.74 32.71
CA GLN A 124 -5.95 -15.43 32.54
C GLN A 124 -7.15 -14.51 32.85
N ALA A 125 -7.07 -13.70 33.91
CA ALA A 125 -8.15 -12.78 34.29
C ALA A 125 -8.41 -11.71 33.22
N GLU A 126 -7.34 -11.10 32.68
CA GLU A 126 -7.46 -10.16 31.55
C GLU A 126 -8.05 -10.82 30.30
N THR A 127 -7.75 -12.11 30.09
CA THR A 127 -8.29 -12.86 28.95
C THR A 127 -9.77 -13.16 29.13
N GLU A 128 -10.21 -13.52 30.34
CA GLU A 128 -11.62 -13.75 30.67
C GLU A 128 -12.46 -12.48 30.47
N GLU A 129 -11.95 -11.33 30.90
CA GLU A 129 -12.62 -10.03 30.73
C GLU A 129 -12.85 -9.68 29.26
N ARG A 130 -11.91 -10.05 28.38
CA ARG A 130 -11.94 -9.70 26.95
C ARG A 130 -12.48 -10.81 26.05
N PHE A 131 -12.78 -11.98 26.61
CA PHE A 131 -13.13 -13.18 25.84
C PHE A 131 -14.33 -12.96 24.92
N ASP A 132 -15.41 -12.39 25.47
CA ASP A 132 -16.64 -12.17 24.70
C ASP A 132 -16.45 -11.15 23.56
N GLU A 133 -15.61 -10.13 23.77
CA GLU A 133 -15.24 -9.16 22.73
C GLU A 133 -14.43 -9.82 21.62
N ILE A 134 -13.45 -10.66 21.97
CA ILE A 134 -12.65 -11.46 21.01
C ILE A 134 -13.55 -12.35 20.15
N VAL A 135 -14.48 -13.08 20.79
CA VAL A 135 -15.40 -13.98 20.08
C VAL A 135 -16.37 -13.20 19.19
N LYS A 136 -16.89 -12.06 19.67
CA LYS A 136 -17.76 -11.18 18.88
C LYS A 136 -17.03 -10.56 17.69
N PHE A 137 -15.79 -10.10 17.88
CA PHE A 137 -14.97 -9.50 16.83
C PHE A 137 -14.65 -10.52 15.73
N SER A 138 -14.14 -11.69 16.13
CA SER A 138 -13.82 -12.78 15.21
C SER A 138 -15.04 -13.27 14.42
N GLY A 139 -16.24 -13.22 15.00
CA GLY A 139 -17.49 -13.63 14.34
C GLY A 139 -17.64 -15.15 14.21
N ILE A 140 -16.84 -15.93 14.95
CA ILE A 140 -16.85 -17.40 14.89
C ILE A 140 -17.58 -18.04 16.07
N GLY A 141 -18.38 -17.30 16.83
CA GLY A 141 -18.96 -17.76 18.11
C GLY A 141 -19.65 -19.12 18.09
N LYS A 142 -20.32 -19.50 17.00
CA LYS A 142 -20.93 -20.83 16.86
C LYS A 142 -19.92 -22.00 16.84
N PHE A 143 -18.67 -21.72 16.49
CA PHE A 143 -17.59 -22.69 16.32
C PHE A 143 -16.50 -22.56 17.40
N ILE A 144 -16.68 -21.68 18.39
CA ILE A 144 -15.63 -21.37 19.36
C ILE A 144 -15.20 -22.60 20.18
N ASP A 145 -16.14 -23.52 20.45
CA ASP A 145 -15.89 -24.76 21.18
C ASP A 145 -15.54 -25.95 20.24
N THR A 146 -15.27 -25.68 18.96
CA THR A 146 -14.78 -26.68 17.99
C THR A 146 -13.25 -26.64 17.91
N GLN A 147 -12.61 -27.80 17.73
CA GLN A 147 -11.15 -27.89 17.56
C GLN A 147 -10.67 -27.11 16.34
N VAL A 148 -9.58 -26.36 16.49
CA VAL A 148 -9.08 -25.42 15.47
C VAL A 148 -8.66 -26.11 14.17
N LYS A 149 -8.27 -27.39 14.20
CA LYS A 149 -7.99 -28.15 12.96
C LYS A 149 -9.20 -28.31 12.02
N PHE A 150 -10.42 -28.08 12.50
CA PHE A 150 -11.64 -28.08 11.69
C PHE A 150 -12.06 -26.68 11.22
N TYR A 151 -11.28 -25.65 11.56
CA TYR A 151 -11.57 -24.29 11.11
C TYR A 151 -11.21 -24.14 9.63
N SER A 152 -11.99 -23.33 8.91
CA SER A 152 -11.50 -22.78 7.65
C SER A 152 -10.31 -21.86 7.91
N SER A 153 -9.47 -21.63 6.89
CA SER A 153 -8.38 -20.67 6.96
C SER A 153 -8.86 -19.27 7.39
N GLY A 154 -10.04 -18.86 6.92
CA GLY A 154 -10.68 -17.61 7.32
C GLY A 154 -11.05 -17.58 8.81
N MET A 155 -11.66 -18.63 9.35
CA MET A 155 -12.00 -18.70 10.78
C MET A 155 -10.75 -18.64 11.66
N TYR A 156 -9.69 -19.37 11.25
CA TYR A 156 -8.41 -19.40 11.93
C TYR A 156 -7.80 -18.00 12.03
N VAL A 157 -7.67 -17.32 10.90
CA VAL A 157 -7.08 -15.97 10.81
C VAL A 157 -7.93 -14.95 11.57
N ARG A 158 -9.26 -15.02 11.46
CA ARG A 158 -10.17 -14.11 12.18
C ARG A 158 -10.04 -14.23 13.68
N LEU A 159 -9.92 -15.44 14.22
CA LEU A 159 -9.72 -15.65 15.65
C LEU A 159 -8.33 -15.15 16.09
N ALA A 160 -7.28 -15.52 15.36
CA ALA A 160 -5.91 -15.08 15.67
C ALA A 160 -5.79 -13.55 15.70
N PHE A 161 -6.35 -12.86 14.69
CA PHE A 161 -6.38 -11.41 14.65
C PHE A 161 -7.18 -10.83 15.82
N ALA A 162 -8.36 -11.40 16.10
CA ALA A 162 -9.21 -10.95 17.20
C ALA A 162 -8.49 -11.03 18.55
N VAL A 163 -7.79 -12.13 18.85
CA VAL A 163 -7.01 -12.25 20.09
C VAL A 163 -5.97 -11.15 20.15
N ALA A 164 -5.14 -11.01 19.11
CA ALA A 164 -4.02 -10.09 19.12
C ALA A 164 -4.43 -8.61 19.30
N VAL A 165 -5.49 -8.14 18.63
CA VAL A 165 -5.96 -6.74 18.79
C VAL A 165 -6.73 -6.46 20.08
N HIS A 166 -7.03 -7.48 20.89
CA HIS A 166 -7.59 -7.31 22.24
C HIS A 166 -6.53 -7.54 23.34
N THR A 167 -5.24 -7.61 22.98
CA THR A 167 -4.14 -7.64 23.98
C THR A 167 -3.75 -6.28 24.52
N ASP A 168 -4.41 -5.22 24.03
CA ASP A 168 -4.11 -3.81 24.32
C ASP A 168 -2.62 -3.46 24.10
N PRO A 169 -2.09 -3.62 22.87
CA PRO A 169 -0.67 -3.41 22.61
C PRO A 169 -0.29 -1.92 22.56
N ASP A 170 0.93 -1.60 22.99
CA ASP A 170 1.53 -0.27 22.80
C ASP A 170 2.06 -0.11 21.37
N ILE A 171 2.55 -1.22 20.81
CA ILE A 171 3.13 -1.32 19.46
C ILE A 171 2.43 -2.45 18.72
N LEU A 172 1.83 -2.14 17.57
CA LEU A 172 1.22 -3.10 16.67
C LEU A 172 2.06 -3.26 15.40
N LEU A 173 2.60 -4.45 15.14
CA LEU A 173 3.27 -4.79 13.89
C LEU A 173 2.29 -5.56 13.01
N VAL A 174 2.07 -5.11 11.78
CA VAL A 174 1.09 -5.68 10.86
C VAL A 174 1.78 -6.05 9.55
N ASP A 175 1.74 -7.32 9.15
CA ASP A 175 2.39 -7.78 7.90
C ASP A 175 1.40 -8.41 6.94
N GLU A 176 0.92 -7.63 5.96
CA GLU A 176 0.06 -8.06 4.82
C GLU A 176 -1.22 -8.85 5.18
N VAL A 177 -1.50 -9.00 6.48
CA VAL A 177 -2.59 -9.80 7.06
C VAL A 177 -3.93 -9.09 6.94
N LEU A 178 -3.95 -7.78 6.72
CA LEU A 178 -5.18 -7.01 6.55
C LEU A 178 -5.98 -7.40 5.30
N ALA A 179 -5.34 -8.07 4.34
CA ALA A 179 -6.00 -8.58 3.14
C ALA A 179 -6.67 -9.95 3.35
N VAL A 180 -6.52 -10.58 4.52
CA VAL A 180 -7.07 -11.93 4.78
C VAL A 180 -8.44 -11.85 5.46
N GLY A 181 -9.41 -12.55 4.89
CA GLY A 181 -10.81 -12.57 5.36
C GLY A 181 -11.79 -12.06 4.32
N ASP A 182 -13.06 -11.99 4.69
CA ASP A 182 -14.09 -11.33 3.87
C ASP A 182 -14.00 -9.80 4.00
N GLU A 183 -14.58 -9.07 3.04
CA GLU A 183 -14.57 -7.60 3.01
C GLU A 183 -15.11 -6.98 4.30
N ALA A 184 -16.14 -7.59 4.89
CA ALA A 184 -16.72 -7.14 6.15
C ALA A 184 -15.73 -7.24 7.32
N PHE A 185 -14.92 -8.30 7.37
CA PHE A 185 -13.87 -8.47 8.37
C PHE A 185 -12.68 -7.55 8.11
N GLN A 186 -12.26 -7.39 6.86
CA GLN A 186 -11.20 -6.43 6.49
C GLN A 186 -11.57 -5.02 6.95
N ARG A 187 -12.83 -4.59 6.75
CA ARG A 187 -13.32 -3.30 7.25
C ARG A 187 -13.25 -3.19 8.77
N LYS A 188 -13.61 -4.25 9.50
CA LYS A 188 -13.45 -4.29 10.98
C LYS A 188 -11.98 -4.14 11.40
N CYS A 189 -11.06 -4.77 10.69
CA CYS A 189 -9.62 -4.67 10.97
C CYS A 189 -9.12 -3.23 10.76
N LEU A 190 -9.52 -2.58 9.66
CA LEU A 190 -9.20 -1.19 9.37
C LEU A 190 -9.79 -0.23 10.40
N ASP A 191 -11.05 -0.44 10.81
CA ASP A 191 -11.69 0.37 11.84
C ASP A 191 -10.98 0.24 13.19
N LYS A 192 -10.49 -0.96 13.53
CA LYS A 192 -9.70 -1.21 14.74
C LYS A 192 -8.33 -0.53 14.68
N ILE A 193 -7.66 -0.57 13.52
CA ILE A 193 -6.41 0.19 13.31
C ILE A 193 -6.65 1.68 13.50
N ARG A 194 -7.69 2.25 12.88
CA ARG A 194 -8.02 3.67 13.06
C ARG A 194 -8.37 4.03 14.51
N ALA A 195 -8.96 3.09 15.26
CA ALA A 195 -9.20 3.28 16.69
C ALA A 195 -7.88 3.36 17.46
N PHE A 196 -6.95 2.44 17.21
CA PHE A 196 -5.61 2.45 17.81
C PHE A 196 -4.81 3.71 17.49
N GLN A 197 -4.90 4.23 16.26
CA GLN A 197 -4.30 5.51 15.90
C GLN A 197 -4.85 6.66 16.75
N ARG A 198 -6.19 6.72 16.91
CA ARG A 198 -6.85 7.72 17.75
C ARG A 198 -6.50 7.60 19.23
N GLU A 199 -6.21 6.39 19.69
CA GLU A 199 -5.74 6.10 21.06
C GLU A 199 -4.24 6.40 21.24
N GLY A 200 -3.52 6.78 20.18
CA GLY A 200 -2.09 7.09 20.25
C GLY A 200 -1.19 5.85 20.32
N ARG A 201 -1.67 4.69 19.86
CA ARG A 201 -0.84 3.48 19.74
C ARG A 201 0.11 3.61 18.56
N THR A 202 1.27 2.95 18.66
CA THR A 202 2.28 2.96 17.59
C THR A 202 2.03 1.79 16.65
N ILE A 203 2.06 2.03 15.34
CA ILE A 203 1.72 0.99 14.35
C ILE A 203 2.82 0.94 13.29
N VAL A 204 3.31 -0.26 13.00
CA VAL A 204 4.20 -0.53 11.85
C VAL A 204 3.43 -1.40 10.87
N LEU A 205 3.06 -0.83 9.74
CA LEU A 205 2.25 -1.45 8.71
C LEU A 205 3.11 -1.82 7.50
N VAL A 206 3.23 -3.12 7.21
CA VAL A 206 3.71 -3.63 5.92
C VAL A 206 2.50 -3.94 5.04
N THR A 207 2.43 -3.26 3.91
CA THR A 207 1.39 -3.46 2.90
C THR A 207 1.96 -3.22 1.50
N HIS A 208 1.46 -3.95 0.52
CA HIS A 208 1.70 -3.68 -0.90
C HIS A 208 0.68 -2.68 -1.47
N ASN A 209 -0.35 -2.33 -0.70
CA ASN A 209 -1.33 -1.31 -1.10
C ASN A 209 -0.80 0.09 -0.76
N LEU A 210 -0.26 0.77 -1.77
CA LEU A 210 0.30 2.12 -1.62
C LEU A 210 -0.75 3.16 -1.24
N GLY A 211 -2.02 2.95 -1.62
CA GLY A 211 -3.14 3.80 -1.19
C GLY A 211 -3.33 3.77 0.33
N GLN A 212 -3.26 2.59 0.94
CA GLN A 212 -3.34 2.46 2.40
C GLN A 212 -2.16 3.14 3.11
N VAL A 213 -0.97 3.14 2.51
CA VAL A 213 0.20 3.83 3.08
C VAL A 213 -0.04 5.34 3.13
N MET A 214 -0.55 5.93 2.05
CA MET A 214 -0.84 7.36 2.00
C MET A 214 -2.05 7.75 2.86
N GLU A 215 -3.04 6.86 3.02
CA GLU A 215 -4.23 7.14 3.83
C GLU A 215 -3.98 6.99 5.33
N LEU A 216 -3.23 5.96 5.73
CA LEU A 216 -3.14 5.56 7.14
C LEU A 216 -1.83 5.98 7.81
N CYS A 217 -0.73 6.15 7.07
CA CYS A 217 0.58 6.34 7.69
C CYS A 217 0.96 7.81 7.80
N ASP A 218 1.52 8.19 8.96
CA ASP A 218 2.12 9.50 9.18
C ASP A 218 3.49 9.60 8.50
N ARG A 219 4.16 8.45 8.35
CA ARG A 219 5.51 8.32 7.79
C ARG A 219 5.63 7.03 6.99
N ALA A 220 6.49 7.00 5.99
CA ALA A 220 6.80 5.78 5.24
C ALA A 220 8.31 5.55 5.13
N VAL A 221 8.70 4.29 5.29
CA VAL A 221 10.07 3.79 5.18
C VAL A 221 10.13 2.87 3.97
N LEU A 222 10.96 3.22 2.99
CA LEU A 222 11.21 2.39 1.81
C LEU A 222 12.46 1.54 2.03
N LEU A 223 12.28 0.22 2.05
CA LEU A 223 13.37 -0.74 2.00
C LEU A 223 13.65 -1.20 0.56
N ASN A 224 14.93 -1.23 0.21
CA ASN A 224 15.41 -1.80 -1.04
C ASN A 224 16.67 -2.62 -0.75
N GLN A 225 16.66 -3.90 -1.11
CA GLN A 225 17.81 -4.82 -0.94
C GLN A 225 18.40 -4.83 0.49
N GLY A 226 17.54 -4.72 1.51
CA GLY A 226 17.93 -4.78 2.91
C GLY A 226 18.39 -3.46 3.51
N SER A 227 18.33 -2.34 2.78
CA SER A 227 18.72 -1.01 3.27
C SER A 227 17.57 0.00 3.15
N VAL A 228 17.55 0.99 4.04
CA VAL A 228 16.58 2.10 4.03
C VAL A 228 17.00 3.09 2.95
N VAL A 229 16.09 3.36 2.01
CA VAL A 229 16.31 4.33 0.92
C VAL A 229 15.75 5.70 1.28
N ILE A 230 14.57 5.71 1.90
CA ILE A 230 13.90 6.92 2.36
C ILE A 230 13.10 6.58 3.62
N ASP A 231 13.14 7.49 4.59
CA ASP A 231 12.29 7.51 5.78
C ASP A 231 11.72 8.93 5.89
N GLY A 232 10.42 9.08 5.67
CA GLY A 232 9.80 10.40 5.62
C GLY A 232 8.38 10.40 5.11
N ASP A 233 8.02 11.41 4.33
CA ASP A 233 6.68 11.61 3.81
C ASP A 233 6.17 10.40 2.98
N PRO A 234 4.94 9.91 3.21
CA PRO A 234 4.36 8.80 2.46
C PRO A 234 4.31 8.99 0.94
N HIS A 235 3.97 10.19 0.46
CA HIS A 235 3.90 10.45 -0.98
C HIS A 235 5.27 10.38 -1.62
N ALA A 236 6.27 11.01 -1.01
CA ALA A 236 7.66 10.96 -1.47
C ALA A 236 8.21 9.53 -1.49
N ALA A 237 7.92 8.73 -0.45
CA ALA A 237 8.36 7.34 -0.38
C ALA A 237 7.70 6.47 -1.47
N VAL A 238 6.40 6.67 -1.72
CA VAL A 238 5.65 5.97 -2.78
C VAL A 238 6.17 6.35 -4.17
N GLU A 239 6.44 7.63 -4.42
CA GLU A 239 7.03 8.11 -5.67
C GLU A 239 8.40 7.46 -5.91
N GLN A 240 9.27 7.49 -4.90
CA GLN A 240 10.60 6.87 -4.99
C GLN A 240 10.53 5.36 -5.20
N PHE A 241 9.57 4.68 -4.55
CA PHE A 241 9.38 3.24 -4.73
C PHE A 241 9.04 2.90 -6.19
N ARG A 242 8.17 3.69 -6.83
CA ARG A 242 7.83 3.50 -8.24
C ARG A 242 9.01 3.69 -9.17
N THR A 243 9.78 4.76 -8.97
CA THR A 243 11.00 5.00 -9.77
C THR A 243 11.99 3.83 -9.67
N ILE A 244 12.12 3.19 -8.50
CA ILE A 244 12.94 1.99 -8.35
C ILE A 244 12.36 0.80 -9.13
N LEU A 245 11.04 0.60 -9.09
CA LEU A 245 10.37 -0.47 -9.85
C LEU A 245 10.54 -0.28 -11.36
N GLU A 246 10.39 0.96 -11.87
CA GLU A 246 10.66 1.31 -13.27
C GLU A 246 12.09 0.97 -13.68
N GLY A 247 13.06 1.42 -12.89
CA GLY A 247 14.49 1.19 -13.16
C GLY A 247 14.85 -0.29 -13.14
N ARG A 248 14.18 -1.11 -12.34
CA ARG A 248 14.36 -2.56 -12.34
C ARG A 248 13.75 -3.22 -13.55
N ARG A 249 12.52 -2.86 -13.91
CA ARG A 249 11.86 -3.45 -15.08
C ARG A 249 12.68 -3.23 -16.34
N ARG A 250 13.19 -2.01 -16.54
CA ARG A 250 14.11 -1.71 -17.66
C ARG A 250 15.34 -2.61 -17.69
N LYS A 251 15.96 -2.87 -16.53
CA LYS A 251 17.12 -3.76 -16.43
C LYS A 251 16.77 -5.23 -16.64
N GLU A 252 15.59 -5.68 -16.21
CA GLU A 252 15.11 -7.04 -16.44
C GLU A 252 14.79 -7.24 -17.94
N ASP A 253 14.18 -6.24 -18.58
CA ASP A 253 13.92 -6.22 -20.02
C ASP A 253 15.24 -6.24 -20.84
N GLU A 254 16.29 -5.55 -20.37
CA GLU A 254 17.63 -5.54 -20.99
C GLU A 254 18.42 -6.83 -20.75
N ALA A 255 18.25 -7.50 -19.60
CA ALA A 255 19.04 -8.66 -19.19
C ALA A 255 18.42 -10.01 -19.58
N ALA A 256 17.13 -10.03 -19.90
CA ALA A 256 16.48 -11.23 -20.36
C ALA A 256 16.90 -11.49 -21.81
N ASP A 257 17.66 -12.57 -22.01
CA ASP A 257 18.02 -13.15 -23.32
C ASP A 257 16.76 -13.78 -23.97
N ILE A 258 15.73 -12.95 -24.11
CA ILE A 258 14.42 -13.29 -24.68
C ILE A 258 14.66 -13.39 -26.19
N PRO A 259 14.16 -14.44 -26.87
CA PRO A 259 14.17 -14.48 -28.33
C PRO A 259 13.62 -13.15 -28.85
N VAL A 260 14.37 -12.48 -29.72
CA VAL A 260 14.05 -11.14 -30.23
C VAL A 260 12.57 -11.10 -30.62
N TYR A 261 11.77 -10.40 -29.81
CA TYR A 261 10.37 -10.19 -30.10
C TYR A 261 10.30 -9.29 -31.34
N THR A 262 9.85 -9.87 -32.44
CA THR A 262 9.82 -9.23 -33.77
C THR A 262 8.44 -8.65 -34.11
N GLY A 263 7.48 -8.80 -33.19
CA GLY A 263 6.15 -8.19 -33.31
C GLY A 263 6.16 -6.71 -32.94
N PRO A 264 4.97 -6.08 -32.91
CA PRO A 264 4.85 -4.65 -32.68
C PRO A 264 5.25 -4.28 -31.26
N ARG A 265 6.15 -3.31 -31.14
CA ARG A 265 6.71 -2.84 -29.86
C ARG A 265 6.58 -1.33 -29.75
N THR A 266 6.51 -0.86 -28.52
CA THR A 266 6.62 0.57 -28.23
C THR A 266 8.09 0.93 -28.06
N VAL A 267 8.56 1.95 -28.77
CA VAL A 267 9.98 2.37 -28.73
C VAL A 267 10.19 3.67 -27.96
N ALA A 268 9.19 4.55 -27.91
CA ALA A 268 9.18 5.70 -27.01
C ALA A 268 7.73 6.12 -26.68
N ALA A 269 7.55 6.73 -25.51
CA ALA A 269 6.30 7.39 -25.14
C ALA A 269 6.61 8.75 -24.47
N ARG A 270 5.77 9.75 -24.73
CA ARG A 270 5.87 11.10 -24.15
C ARG A 270 4.47 11.61 -23.82
N ALA A 271 4.32 12.29 -22.69
CA ALA A 271 3.09 12.95 -22.29
C ALA A 271 3.38 14.42 -21.99
N TYR A 272 2.70 15.33 -22.68
CA TYR A 272 2.93 16.77 -22.56
C TYR A 272 1.67 17.57 -22.91
N ALA A 273 1.56 18.77 -22.35
CA ALA A 273 0.52 19.71 -22.73
C ALA A 273 0.85 20.35 -24.09
N ASN A 274 -0.14 20.44 -24.96
CA ASN A 274 0.00 21.09 -26.26
C ASN A 274 0.46 22.55 -26.08
N GLY A 275 1.51 22.96 -26.79
CA GLY A 275 2.08 24.31 -26.69
C GLY A 275 3.02 24.56 -25.51
N ARG A 276 3.32 23.56 -24.66
CA ARG A 276 4.31 23.64 -23.57
C ARG A 276 5.54 22.76 -23.83
N GLY A 277 6.63 23.00 -23.10
CA GLY A 277 7.77 22.08 -23.07
C GLY A 277 7.39 20.71 -22.50
N THR A 278 8.06 19.65 -22.96
CA THR A 278 7.74 18.26 -22.56
C THR A 278 8.00 17.95 -21.08
N GLU A 279 8.75 18.80 -20.38
CA GLU A 279 9.03 18.68 -18.95
C GLU A 279 8.16 19.61 -18.09
N GLU A 280 7.39 20.50 -18.72
CA GLU A 280 6.49 21.40 -17.99
C GLU A 280 5.28 20.64 -17.45
N ALA A 281 4.80 21.05 -16.28
CA ALA A 281 3.61 20.47 -15.67
C ALA A 281 2.36 20.75 -16.53
N VAL A 282 1.53 19.73 -16.70
CA VAL A 282 0.23 19.81 -17.37
C VAL A 282 -0.69 20.62 -16.48
N GLN A 283 -1.07 21.80 -16.94
CA GLN A 283 -2.00 22.67 -16.23
C GLN A 283 -3.43 22.22 -16.52
N ALA A 284 -4.34 22.67 -15.66
CA ALA A 284 -5.73 22.38 -15.86
C ALA A 284 -6.31 23.06 -17.10
N GLY A 285 -7.14 22.32 -17.83
CA GLY A 285 -7.72 22.77 -19.10
C GLY A 285 -6.78 22.65 -20.30
N ASP A 286 -5.51 22.27 -20.08
CA ASP A 286 -4.59 22.00 -21.17
C ASP A 286 -5.09 20.83 -22.03
N GLU A 287 -4.67 20.80 -23.29
CA GLU A 287 -4.83 19.64 -24.15
C GLU A 287 -3.63 18.69 -23.91
N LEU A 288 -3.86 17.59 -23.19
CA LEU A 288 -2.84 16.59 -22.93
C LEU A 288 -2.63 15.70 -24.15
N ILE A 289 -1.41 15.69 -24.67
CA ILE A 289 -0.98 14.83 -25.76
C ILE A 289 -0.14 13.68 -25.19
N VAL A 290 -0.61 12.45 -25.41
CA VAL A 290 0.21 11.24 -25.23
C VAL A 290 0.68 10.77 -26.61
N GLU A 291 1.96 10.98 -26.89
CA GLU A 291 2.62 10.58 -28.12
C GLU A 291 3.35 9.25 -27.91
N VAL A 292 3.06 8.27 -28.76
CA VAL A 292 3.64 6.94 -28.69
C VAL A 292 4.28 6.59 -30.02
N ASP A 293 5.58 6.32 -30.00
CA ASP A 293 6.33 5.80 -31.13
C ASP A 293 6.33 4.27 -31.08
N LEU A 294 5.89 3.66 -32.17
CA LEU A 294 5.81 2.23 -32.38
C LEU A 294 6.80 1.80 -33.46
N ASP A 295 7.23 0.55 -33.38
CA ASP A 295 8.02 -0.11 -34.41
C ASP A 295 7.65 -1.59 -34.50
N THR A 296 7.94 -2.22 -35.64
CA THR A 296 7.75 -3.67 -35.82
C THR A 296 8.72 -4.19 -36.87
N ASP A 297 9.26 -5.38 -36.65
CA ASP A 297 10.13 -6.05 -37.64
C ASP A 297 9.30 -6.97 -38.57
N GLN A 298 8.03 -7.24 -38.21
CA GLN A 298 7.09 -8.03 -39.00
C GLN A 298 5.76 -7.28 -39.22
N PRO A 299 5.25 -7.25 -40.45
CA PRO A 299 3.92 -6.71 -40.72
C PRO A 299 2.86 -7.37 -39.84
N THR A 300 2.07 -6.54 -39.14
CA THR A 300 1.03 -6.99 -38.22
C THR A 300 -0.30 -6.34 -38.59
N ASP A 301 -1.27 -7.17 -38.97
CA ASP A 301 -2.62 -6.71 -39.35
C ASP A 301 -3.55 -6.59 -38.13
N ASP A 302 -3.46 -7.56 -37.22
CA ASP A 302 -4.30 -7.64 -36.02
C ASP A 302 -3.63 -6.95 -34.84
N TRP A 303 -3.72 -5.62 -34.82
CA TRP A 303 -3.22 -4.82 -33.72
C TRP A 303 -4.11 -3.61 -33.44
N GLN A 304 -4.05 -3.19 -32.19
CA GLN A 304 -4.55 -1.94 -31.67
C GLN A 304 -3.64 -1.47 -30.52
N ILE A 305 -3.78 -0.21 -30.13
CA ILE A 305 -3.06 0.35 -28.99
C ILE A 305 -4.01 0.97 -27.98
N ALA A 306 -3.70 0.74 -26.71
CA ALA A 306 -4.35 1.32 -25.55
C ALA A 306 -3.36 2.17 -24.75
N VAL A 307 -3.88 3.25 -24.18
CA VAL A 307 -3.18 4.12 -23.23
C VAL A 307 -4.00 4.18 -21.95
N GLN A 308 -3.36 3.95 -20.81
CA GLN A 308 -3.95 4.11 -19.50
C GLN A 308 -3.11 5.07 -18.67
N ILE A 309 -3.74 6.05 -18.04
CA ILE A 309 -3.10 6.98 -17.12
C ILE A 309 -3.47 6.57 -15.70
N ASP A 310 -2.47 6.30 -14.88
CA ASP A 310 -2.61 5.96 -13.47
C ASP A 310 -2.10 7.09 -12.58
N ASN A 311 -2.69 7.23 -11.39
CA ASN A 311 -2.14 8.09 -10.35
C ASN A 311 -0.97 7.40 -9.63
N VAL A 312 -0.34 8.08 -8.66
CA VAL A 312 0.72 7.53 -7.79
C VAL A 312 0.30 6.32 -6.93
N GLN A 313 -1.00 6.00 -6.84
CA GLN A 313 -1.50 4.80 -6.16
C GLN A 313 -1.60 3.60 -7.11
N GLY A 314 -1.61 3.85 -8.42
CA GLY A 314 -1.74 2.81 -9.45
C GLY A 314 -3.21 2.57 -9.75
N LEU A 315 -4.07 3.47 -9.28
CA LEU A 315 -5.46 3.50 -9.63
C LEU A 315 -5.55 4.09 -11.05
N PRO A 316 -6.22 3.37 -11.98
CA PRO A 316 -6.51 3.91 -13.29
C PRO A 316 -7.38 5.17 -13.16
N VAL A 317 -6.91 6.26 -13.75
CA VAL A 317 -7.60 7.55 -13.79
C VAL A 317 -8.44 7.64 -15.05
N ILE A 318 -7.80 7.33 -16.19
CA ILE A 318 -8.45 7.26 -17.48
C ILE A 318 -7.72 6.23 -18.34
N GLY A 319 -8.49 5.41 -19.06
CA GLY A 319 -7.99 4.53 -20.10
C GLY A 319 -8.69 4.83 -21.40
N THR A 320 -7.98 4.69 -22.51
CA THR A 320 -8.58 4.69 -23.84
C THR A 320 -7.83 3.77 -24.78
N SER A 321 -8.46 3.39 -25.89
CA SER A 321 -7.85 2.53 -26.89
C SER A 321 -8.39 2.84 -28.27
N MET A 322 -7.64 2.45 -29.30
CA MET A 322 -8.14 2.44 -30.67
C MET A 322 -9.48 1.70 -30.79
N LYS A 323 -9.65 0.57 -30.08
CA LYS A 323 -10.91 -0.18 -30.06
C LYS A 323 -12.07 0.60 -29.46
N TRP A 324 -11.87 1.30 -28.36
CA TRP A 324 -12.94 2.13 -27.75
C TRP A 324 -13.26 3.38 -28.57
N LEU A 325 -12.31 3.87 -29.36
CA LEU A 325 -12.49 5.02 -30.26
C LEU A 325 -12.93 4.62 -31.68
N ASP A 326 -13.09 3.32 -31.95
CA ASP A 326 -13.39 2.77 -33.27
C ASP A 326 -12.42 3.21 -34.39
N VAL A 327 -11.14 3.37 -34.02
CA VAL A 327 -10.08 3.81 -34.94
C VAL A 327 -9.30 2.60 -35.45
N HIS A 328 -9.26 2.44 -36.77
CA HIS A 328 -8.49 1.39 -37.43
C HIS A 328 -7.30 2.01 -38.17
N ALA A 329 -6.10 1.52 -37.90
CA ALA A 329 -4.86 2.05 -38.46
C ALA A 329 -4.26 1.19 -39.59
N GLY A 330 -4.97 0.15 -40.06
CA GLY A 330 -4.46 -0.80 -41.05
C GLY A 330 -3.23 -1.56 -40.55
N THR A 331 -2.53 -2.24 -41.46
CA THR A 331 -1.30 -2.98 -41.14
C THR A 331 -0.23 -2.06 -40.55
N LEU A 332 0.42 -2.52 -39.48
CA LEU A 332 1.66 -1.93 -38.98
C LEU A 332 2.82 -2.67 -39.62
N ASP A 333 3.58 -1.98 -40.48
CA ASP A 333 4.62 -2.53 -41.35
C ASP A 333 5.97 -1.78 -41.20
N GLY A 334 6.09 -0.96 -40.16
CA GLY A 334 7.29 -0.21 -39.81
C GLY A 334 7.02 0.85 -38.74
N PRO A 335 7.95 1.80 -38.55
CA PRO A 335 7.83 2.84 -37.54
C PRO A 335 6.57 3.69 -37.72
N ARG A 336 5.81 3.88 -36.63
CA ARG A 336 4.57 4.66 -36.65
C ARG A 336 4.37 5.43 -35.36
N ARG A 337 3.97 6.68 -35.49
CA ARG A 337 3.64 7.54 -34.35
C ARG A 337 2.14 7.66 -34.18
N ILE A 338 1.65 7.34 -33.00
CA ILE A 338 0.24 7.49 -32.60
C ILE A 338 0.14 8.58 -31.54
N LYS A 339 -0.91 9.40 -31.63
CA LYS A 339 -1.21 10.45 -30.64
C LYS A 339 -2.60 10.24 -30.07
N PHE A 340 -2.67 10.17 -28.74
CA PHE A 340 -3.92 10.30 -28.00
C PHE A 340 -4.01 11.72 -27.47
N VAL A 341 -5.16 12.36 -27.67
CA VAL A 341 -5.40 13.74 -27.28
C VAL A 341 -6.56 13.76 -26.30
N LEU A 342 -6.26 14.13 -25.05
CA LEU A 342 -7.27 14.39 -24.03
C LEU A 342 -7.49 15.90 -23.95
N LYS A 343 -8.67 16.34 -24.38
CA LYS A 343 -9.08 17.74 -24.28
C LYS A 343 -9.52 18.07 -22.86
N ASP A 344 -9.31 19.31 -22.44
CA ASP A 344 -9.70 19.83 -21.12
C ASP A 344 -9.20 18.94 -19.97
N ALA A 345 -7.88 18.71 -19.93
CA ALA A 345 -7.28 17.87 -18.91
C ALA A 345 -7.35 18.55 -17.53
N ARG A 346 -8.16 18.01 -16.62
CA ARG A 346 -8.37 18.53 -15.25
C ARG A 346 -7.87 17.57 -14.17
N PHE A 347 -6.65 17.09 -14.32
CA PHE A 347 -5.99 16.26 -13.31
C PHE A 347 -5.78 17.08 -12.04
N GLY A 348 -6.00 16.46 -10.88
CA GLY A 348 -5.64 17.06 -9.61
C GLY A 348 -4.14 17.01 -9.34
N GLU A 349 -3.72 17.47 -8.17
CA GLU A 349 -2.30 17.52 -7.81
C GLU A 349 -1.65 16.14 -7.85
N GLY A 350 -0.49 16.05 -8.51
CA GLY A 350 0.40 14.91 -8.35
C GLY A 350 1.15 14.51 -9.61
N ARG A 351 1.78 13.34 -9.54
CA ARG A 351 2.44 12.69 -10.68
C ARG A 351 1.54 11.59 -11.23
N TYR A 352 1.45 11.53 -12.55
CA TYR A 352 0.67 10.55 -13.28
C TYR A 352 1.57 9.74 -14.20
N PHE A 353 1.25 8.47 -14.36
CA PHE A 353 2.05 7.53 -15.14
C PHE A 353 1.23 7.00 -16.31
N VAL A 354 1.84 6.97 -17.49
CA VAL A 354 1.20 6.50 -18.71
C VAL A 354 1.66 5.08 -18.99
N ASN A 355 0.73 4.15 -19.03
CA ASN A 355 0.92 2.78 -19.48
C ASN A 355 0.47 2.66 -20.94
N VAL A 356 1.25 1.95 -21.73
CA VAL A 356 0.96 1.68 -23.14
C VAL A 356 0.82 0.17 -23.33
N SER A 357 -0.24 -0.27 -23.99
CA SER A 357 -0.44 -1.67 -24.35
C SER A 357 -0.75 -1.79 -25.84
N ILE A 358 0.02 -2.60 -26.55
CA ILE A 358 -0.28 -3.05 -27.91
C ILE A 358 -0.95 -4.42 -27.78
N MET A 359 -2.12 -4.57 -28.38
CA MET A 359 -2.94 -5.76 -28.25
C MET A 359 -3.52 -6.14 -29.61
N SER A 360 -3.97 -7.38 -29.78
CA SER A 360 -4.88 -7.73 -30.86
C SER A 360 -6.27 -7.12 -30.65
N TRP A 361 -7.11 -7.14 -31.68
CA TRP A 361 -8.51 -6.73 -31.58
C TRP A 361 -9.34 -7.59 -30.63
N ASP A 362 -8.94 -8.85 -30.45
CA ASP A 362 -9.53 -9.79 -29.48
C ASP A 362 -9.01 -9.60 -28.04
N GLY A 363 -8.08 -8.66 -27.82
CA GLY A 363 -7.58 -8.31 -26.50
C GLY A 363 -6.40 -9.15 -26.02
N ILE A 364 -5.71 -9.85 -26.92
CA ILE A 364 -4.46 -10.53 -26.59
C ILE A 364 -3.36 -9.50 -26.53
N HIS A 365 -2.66 -9.40 -25.41
CA HIS A 365 -1.55 -8.48 -25.23
C HIS A 365 -0.35 -8.95 -26.09
N LEU A 366 0.08 -8.08 -27.01
CA LEU A 366 1.23 -8.29 -27.88
C LEU A 366 2.49 -7.69 -27.26
N HIS A 367 2.37 -6.49 -26.68
CA HIS A 367 3.45 -5.80 -25.98
C HIS A 367 2.88 -4.84 -24.94
N ASP A 368 3.35 -4.94 -23.71
CA ASP A 368 2.97 -4.02 -22.62
C ASP A 368 4.16 -3.20 -22.18
N TRP A 369 3.96 -1.89 -22.09
CA TRP A 369 4.93 -0.96 -21.53
C TRP A 369 4.28 -0.12 -20.42
N PRO A 370 4.14 -0.68 -19.20
CA PRO A 370 3.63 0.07 -18.07
C PRO A 370 4.57 1.25 -17.72
N GLN A 371 4.04 2.38 -17.27
CA GLN A 371 4.84 3.56 -16.88
C GLN A 371 5.85 3.98 -17.98
N ALA A 372 5.43 3.91 -19.25
CA ALA A 372 6.25 4.27 -20.41
C ALA A 372 6.72 5.73 -20.35
N CYS A 373 5.90 6.62 -19.78
CA CYS A 373 6.29 7.98 -19.41
C CYS A 373 5.47 8.49 -18.21
N SER A 374 5.80 9.67 -17.70
CA SER A 374 5.05 10.33 -16.63
C SER A 374 4.93 11.83 -16.89
N PHE A 375 3.94 12.47 -16.27
CA PHE A 375 3.78 13.92 -16.24
C PHE A 375 3.34 14.37 -14.85
N LYS A 376 3.48 15.66 -14.56
CA LYS A 376 3.03 16.28 -13.30
C LYS A 376 1.85 17.20 -13.55
N ALA A 377 0.92 17.23 -12.62
CA ALA A 377 -0.13 18.23 -12.53
C ALA A 377 -0.01 18.98 -11.18
N PRO A 378 -0.12 20.32 -11.17
CA PRO A 378 0.05 21.12 -9.97
C PRO A 378 -1.19 21.12 -9.07
N TYR A 379 -1.02 21.62 -7.86
CA TYR A 379 -2.11 21.89 -6.92
C TYR A 379 -3.09 22.94 -7.44
N HIS A 380 -4.39 22.71 -7.22
CA HIS A 380 -5.45 23.69 -7.46
C HIS A 380 -6.04 24.15 -6.10
N PRO A 381 -6.15 25.46 -5.83
CA PRO A 381 -6.58 25.98 -4.53
C PRO A 381 -8.03 25.64 -4.17
N ASP A 382 -8.92 25.61 -5.16
CA ASP A 382 -10.38 25.51 -4.92
C ASP A 382 -10.93 24.08 -5.03
N ALA A 383 -10.09 23.08 -5.31
CA ALA A 383 -10.53 21.69 -5.50
C ALA A 383 -9.40 20.67 -5.31
N TYR A 384 -9.71 19.46 -4.85
CA TYR A 384 -8.75 18.37 -4.64
C TYR A 384 -9.29 17.03 -5.17
N GLY A 385 -8.40 16.11 -5.56
CA GLY A 385 -8.79 14.78 -6.05
C GLY A 385 -7.87 14.24 -7.13
N VAL A 386 -8.25 13.11 -7.74
CA VAL A 386 -7.55 12.52 -8.90
C VAL A 386 -7.82 13.34 -10.17
N MET A 387 -9.06 13.79 -10.30
CA MET A 387 -9.49 14.87 -11.18
C MET A 387 -10.11 15.95 -10.28
N TYR A 388 -10.20 17.17 -10.77
CA TYR A 388 -10.94 18.21 -10.08
C TYR A 388 -12.00 18.83 -10.99
N ALA A 389 -13.08 19.32 -10.38
CA ALA A 389 -14.09 20.10 -11.04
C ALA A 389 -14.25 21.42 -10.29
N GLU A 390 -14.33 22.52 -11.03
CA GLU A 390 -14.74 23.79 -10.45
C GLU A 390 -16.21 23.71 -10.07
N SER A 391 -16.54 24.12 -8.86
CA SER A 391 -17.92 24.19 -8.41
C SER A 391 -18.40 25.63 -8.49
N GLU A 392 -19.46 25.86 -9.27
CA GLU A 392 -20.14 27.15 -9.27
C GLU A 392 -21.31 27.11 -8.30
N PHE A 393 -21.35 28.05 -7.37
CA PHE A 393 -22.48 28.24 -6.47
C PHE A 393 -23.57 29.05 -7.20
N ALA A 394 -24.50 28.37 -7.88
CA ALA A 394 -25.65 29.02 -8.48
C ALA A 394 -26.69 29.35 -7.40
N ASN A 395 -26.92 30.64 -7.14
CA ASN A 395 -27.90 31.09 -6.17
C ASN A 395 -28.67 32.29 -6.73
N ASP A 396 -29.84 32.03 -7.30
CA ASP A 396 -30.78 33.11 -7.66
C ASP A 396 -31.72 33.50 -6.51
N ASP A 397 -31.73 32.79 -5.38
CA ASP A 397 -32.56 33.16 -4.22
C ASP A 397 -32.07 32.50 -2.92
N LEU A 398 -31.22 33.20 -2.16
CA LEU A 398 -31.13 32.97 -0.71
C LEU A 398 -31.83 34.10 0.03
N THR A 399 -33.15 33.98 0.15
CA THR A 399 -33.79 34.44 1.38
C THR A 399 -33.18 33.62 2.52
N ARG A 400 -32.45 34.30 3.40
CA ARG A 400 -31.87 33.71 4.61
C ARG A 400 -32.91 32.84 5.30
N ILE A 401 -32.68 31.53 5.36
CA ILE A 401 -33.44 30.64 6.24
C ILE A 401 -33.20 31.13 7.66
N PRO A 402 -34.20 31.69 8.37
CA PRO A 402 -33.97 32.15 9.73
C PRO A 402 -33.69 30.92 10.60
N VAL A 403 -32.51 30.90 11.20
CA VAL A 403 -32.13 29.93 12.21
C VAL A 403 -33.16 30.03 13.34
N ARG A 404 -33.87 28.94 13.62
CA ARG A 404 -34.74 28.81 14.81
C ARG A 404 -33.86 29.01 16.04
N GLY A 405 -33.90 30.21 16.62
CA GLY A 405 -33.06 30.53 17.78
C GLY A 405 -33.25 31.89 18.43
N GLU A 406 -34.01 32.83 17.86
CA GLU A 406 -34.28 34.13 18.52
C GLU A 406 -35.77 34.29 18.81
N LEU A 407 -36.21 33.59 19.85
CA LEU A 407 -37.38 33.99 20.63
C LEU A 407 -36.89 34.81 21.83
N ASN A 408 -37.51 35.97 22.00
CA ASN A 408 -37.52 36.83 23.17
C ASN A 408 -36.23 37.58 23.53
N THR A 409 -36.21 38.89 23.24
CA THR A 409 -35.79 39.92 24.22
C THR A 409 -36.16 41.34 23.76
N GLU A 410 -37.45 41.63 23.56
CA GLU A 410 -37.94 43.02 23.67
C GLU A 410 -39.32 43.07 24.34
N GLN A 411 -39.35 42.64 25.61
CA GLN A 411 -40.31 43.13 26.61
C GLN A 411 -39.53 43.54 27.85
N ASN A 412 -38.96 44.75 27.85
CA ASN A 412 -38.94 45.66 29.01
C ASN A 412 -38.04 46.88 28.74
N LYS A 413 -38.67 47.97 28.31
CA LYS A 413 -38.37 49.36 28.72
C LYS A 413 -39.61 50.17 28.37
N ALA A 414 -40.55 50.24 29.31
CA ALA A 414 -40.70 51.38 30.21
C ALA A 414 -41.55 52.50 29.59
N SER A 415 -42.86 52.36 29.82
CA SER A 415 -43.78 53.40 30.32
C SER A 415 -43.25 54.85 30.42
N GLY A 416 -43.96 55.78 29.76
CA GLY A 416 -44.04 57.19 30.15
C GLY A 416 -44.69 58.09 29.08
N PRO A 417 -45.52 59.09 29.43
CA PRO A 417 -46.84 59.23 28.79
C PRO A 417 -47.11 60.53 28.00
N SER A 418 -48.16 60.47 27.18
CA SER A 418 -49.13 61.52 26.79
C SER A 418 -48.64 62.84 26.16
N ARG A 419 -49.18 63.19 24.99
CA ARG A 419 -50.36 64.07 24.85
C ARG A 419 -50.71 64.29 23.37
N SER A 420 -52.01 64.40 23.15
CA SER A 420 -52.76 64.78 21.96
C SER A 420 -52.45 66.16 21.40
N ALA A 421 -52.44 66.30 20.08
CA ALA A 421 -53.23 67.25 19.29
C ALA A 421 -53.19 66.83 17.81
#